data_AF-A0A7S0U3K9-F1
#
_entry.id   AF-A0A7S0U3K9-F1
#
_cell.length_a   1.000
_cell.length_b   1.000
_cell.length_c   1.000
_cell.angle_alpha   90.00
_cell.angle_beta   90.00
_cell.angle_gamma   90.00
#
_symmetry.space_group_name_H-M   'P 1'
#
loop_
_entity.id
_entity.type
_entity.pdbx_description
1 polymer ?
#
loop_
_entity_poly.entity_id
_entity_poly.type
_entity_poly.pdbx_seq_one_letter_code
_entity_poly.pdbx_strand_id
1 'polypeptide(L)'
;RSVAFAALIGSAAAFAPSTPAPRLRSPATSLSMAMDKSGRAPVITVFDHRGCTAHANKEYTGAKANSQDDEMLVKAQSVKIEVSASTADSVLQQTISTLKRR
;
A
#
# COMPACT_ATOMS: atom_id res chain seq x y z
N ARG A 1 55.90 -44.91 -11.63
CA ARG A 1 55.98 -44.96 -10.15
C ARG A 1 55.91 -43.49 -9.72
N SER A 2 54.70 -42.92 -9.57
CA SER A 2 54.00 -42.75 -8.27
C SER A 2 54.81 -41.76 -7.39
N VAL A 3 54.33 -40.64 -6.86
CA VAL A 3 53.01 -40.09 -6.51
C VAL A 3 53.18 -38.56 -6.40
N ALA A 4 52.20 -37.74 -6.81
CA ALA A 4 52.16 -36.33 -6.41
C ALA A 4 50.94 -36.11 -5.49
N PHE A 5 51.24 -35.60 -4.31
CA PHE A 5 50.38 -35.47 -3.13
C PHE A 5 49.27 -34.43 -3.32
N ALA A 6 48.12 -34.70 -2.71
CA ALA A 6 46.91 -33.90 -2.74
C ALA A 6 47.10 -32.46 -2.25
N ALA A 7 46.59 -31.49 -3.03
CA ALA A 7 46.50 -30.09 -2.63
C ALA A 7 45.40 -29.92 -1.57
N LEU A 8 45.82 -29.47 -0.39
CA LEU A 8 44.99 -29.16 0.77
C LEU A 8 44.01 -28.02 0.45
N ILE A 9 42.72 -28.29 0.69
CA ILE A 9 41.60 -27.35 0.59
C ILE A 9 41.76 -26.29 1.69
N GLY A 10 41.93 -25.03 1.29
CA GLY A 10 41.88 -23.87 2.18
C GLY A 10 40.73 -22.95 1.80
N SER A 11 39.54 -23.19 2.38
CA SER A 11 38.38 -22.30 2.23
C SER A 11 38.61 -20.98 2.97
N ALA A 12 39.03 -19.94 2.24
CA ALA A 12 39.00 -18.56 2.72
C ALA A 12 37.61 -17.96 2.47
N ALA A 13 36.63 -18.33 3.30
CA ALA A 13 35.30 -17.72 3.29
C ALA A 13 34.74 -17.67 4.72
N ALA A 14 35.30 -16.80 5.55
CA ALA A 14 34.66 -16.39 6.79
C ALA A 14 35.16 -15.00 7.17
N PHE A 15 34.23 -14.06 7.37
CA PHE A 15 34.42 -12.64 7.69
C PHE A 15 34.61 -11.66 6.51
N ALA A 16 33.58 -11.59 5.66
CA ALA A 16 33.18 -10.30 5.10
C ALA A 16 31.95 -9.81 5.91
N PRO A 17 31.98 -8.63 6.54
CA PRO A 17 30.79 -8.06 7.17
C PRO A 17 29.79 -7.75 6.06
N SER A 18 28.70 -8.51 5.99
CA SER A 18 27.55 -8.16 5.17
C SER A 18 26.84 -6.98 5.84
N THR A 19 27.31 -5.77 5.59
CA THR A 19 26.50 -4.58 5.85
C THR A 19 25.26 -4.71 4.95
N PRO A 20 24.04 -4.71 5.50
CA PRO A 20 22.86 -4.55 4.66
C PRO A 20 22.98 -3.15 4.05
N ALA A 21 23.44 -3.07 2.80
CA ALA A 21 23.39 -1.84 2.04
C ALA A 21 21.92 -1.39 2.07
N PRO A 22 21.62 -0.14 2.51
CA PRO A 22 20.29 0.40 2.37
C PRO A 22 19.91 0.25 0.91
N ARG A 23 18.82 -0.46 0.62
CA ARG A 23 18.26 -0.49 -0.73
C ARG A 23 17.93 0.95 -1.10
N LEU A 24 18.84 1.58 -1.85
CA LEU A 24 18.63 2.87 -2.44
C LEU A 24 17.34 2.73 -3.26
N ARG A 25 16.31 3.51 -2.91
CA ARG A 25 15.07 3.58 -3.67
C ARG A 25 15.49 3.90 -5.11
N SER A 26 15.29 2.94 -6.01
CA SER A 26 15.63 3.11 -7.42
C SER A 26 15.01 4.42 -7.91
N PRO A 27 15.78 5.40 -8.44
CA PRO A 27 15.25 6.71 -8.85
C PRO A 27 14.59 6.64 -10.22
N ALA A 28 13.94 5.51 -10.54
CA ALA A 28 13.39 5.24 -11.85
C ALA A 28 11.98 4.65 -11.72
N THR A 29 11.02 5.55 -11.49
CA THR A 29 9.74 5.46 -12.19
C THR A 29 9.34 6.90 -12.45
N SER A 30 9.51 7.37 -13.68
CA SER A 30 8.57 8.35 -14.22
C SER A 30 7.19 7.70 -14.10
N LEU A 31 6.51 7.96 -12.99
CA LEU A 31 5.14 7.52 -12.81
C LEU A 31 4.37 8.17 -13.96
N SER A 32 3.78 7.36 -14.82
CA SER A 32 2.93 7.89 -15.89
C SER A 32 1.73 8.53 -15.22
N MET A 33 1.74 9.86 -15.09
CA MET A 33 0.60 10.65 -14.61
C MET A 33 -0.48 10.79 -15.71
N ALA A 34 -0.49 9.87 -16.68
CA ALA A 34 -1.44 9.84 -17.76
C ALA A 34 -2.80 9.38 -17.23
N MET A 35 -3.85 10.11 -17.61
CA MET A 35 -5.22 9.78 -17.25
C MET A 35 -5.74 8.64 -18.16
N ASP A 36 -6.10 7.52 -17.54
CA ASP A 36 -6.48 6.27 -18.23
C ASP A 36 -7.96 6.22 -18.67
N LYS A 37 -8.75 7.26 -18.35
CA LYS A 37 -10.20 7.37 -18.62
C LYS A 37 -11.04 6.23 -18.05
N SER A 38 -10.49 5.41 -17.15
CA SER A 38 -11.19 4.24 -16.60
C SER A 38 -12.31 4.60 -15.63
N GLY A 39 -12.36 5.86 -15.18
CA GLY A 39 -13.23 6.31 -14.11
C GLY A 39 -12.89 5.69 -12.75
N ARG A 40 -11.72 5.05 -12.61
CA ARG A 40 -11.27 4.48 -11.34
C ARG A 40 -10.49 5.49 -10.53
N ALA A 41 -10.70 5.46 -9.22
CA ALA A 41 -9.94 6.24 -8.27
C ALA A 41 -9.60 5.37 -7.04
N PRO A 42 -8.51 5.69 -6.31
CA PRO A 42 -8.22 5.06 -5.04
C PRO A 42 -9.25 5.53 -4.00
N VAL A 43 -10.17 4.64 -3.61
CA VAL A 43 -11.05 4.85 -2.48
C VAL A 43 -10.30 4.44 -1.22
N ILE A 44 -10.14 5.40 -0.32
CA ILE A 44 -9.42 5.23 0.94
C ILE A 44 -10.43 5.17 2.07
N THR A 45 -10.34 4.14 2.89
CA THR A 45 -11.09 4.02 4.15
C THR A 45 -10.09 3.93 5.30
N VAL A 46 -10.16 4.89 6.20
CA VAL A 46 -9.31 4.97 7.40
C VAL A 46 -10.12 4.39 8.56
N PHE A 47 -9.64 3.28 9.10
CA PHE A 47 -10.21 2.61 10.26
C PHE A 47 -9.32 2.93 11.46
N ASP A 48 -9.73 3.89 12.28
CA ASP A 48 -9.24 4.03 13.64
C ASP A 48 -10.24 3.32 14.55
N HIS A 49 -10.00 2.04 14.80
CA HIS A 49 -10.90 1.16 15.55
C HIS A 49 -10.37 0.86 16.96
N ARG A 50 -9.58 1.77 17.54
CA ARG A 50 -9.09 1.62 18.91
C ARG A 50 -10.25 1.45 19.90
N GLY A 51 -10.22 0.37 20.67
CA GLY A 51 -11.25 0.01 21.64
C GLY A 51 -12.52 -0.61 21.04
N CYS A 52 -12.55 -0.90 19.73
CA CYS A 52 -13.70 -1.54 19.10
C CYS A 52 -13.79 -3.02 19.48
N THR A 53 -14.89 -3.43 20.13
CA THR A 53 -15.13 -4.83 20.52
C THR A 53 -16.08 -5.57 19.57
N ALA A 54 -16.77 -4.85 18.69
CA ALA A 54 -17.75 -5.42 17.77
C ALA A 54 -17.10 -6.12 16.55
N HIS A 55 -15.83 -5.82 16.27
CA HIS A 55 -15.11 -6.34 15.11
C HIS A 55 -13.82 -7.02 15.52
N ALA A 56 -13.49 -8.13 14.87
CA ALA A 56 -12.20 -8.79 15.02
C ALA A 56 -11.27 -8.35 13.89
N ASN A 57 -10.13 -7.74 14.23
CA ASN A 57 -9.14 -7.23 13.27
C ASN A 57 -8.46 -8.39 12.52
N LYS A 58 -9.06 -8.80 11.40
CA LYS A 58 -8.66 -10.01 10.63
C LYS A 58 -8.29 -9.72 9.18
N GLU A 59 -8.62 -8.53 8.68
CA GLU A 59 -8.43 -8.14 7.28
C GLU A 59 -6.95 -7.94 6.94
N TYR A 60 -6.15 -7.41 7.88
CA TYR A 60 -4.70 -7.32 7.73
C TYR A 60 -4.04 -8.57 8.30
N THR A 61 -3.36 -9.31 7.43
CA THR A 61 -2.68 -10.59 7.77
C THR A 61 -1.17 -10.44 7.84
N GLY A 62 -0.66 -9.21 7.83
CA GLY A 62 0.77 -8.92 7.95
C GLY A 62 1.28 -8.98 9.38
N ALA A 63 2.52 -8.53 9.58
CA ALA A 63 3.16 -8.53 10.89
C ALA A 63 2.47 -7.55 11.84
N LYS A 64 2.24 -7.99 13.08
CA LYS A 64 1.72 -7.13 14.14
C LYS A 64 2.76 -6.12 14.59
N ALA A 65 2.31 -4.93 14.91
CA ALA A 65 3.12 -3.88 15.51
C ALA A 65 3.29 -4.09 17.02
N ASN A 66 2.39 -4.83 17.67
CA ASN A 66 2.28 -4.96 19.14
C ASN A 66 2.08 -3.60 19.82
N SER A 67 1.33 -2.72 19.16
CA SER A 67 1.00 -1.37 19.59
C SER A 67 -0.47 -1.09 19.25
N GLN A 68 -0.93 0.13 19.51
CA GLN A 68 -2.23 0.62 19.04
C GLN A 68 -2.43 0.51 17.52
N ASP A 69 -1.37 0.34 16.73
CA ASP A 69 -1.46 0.18 15.28
C ASP A 69 -2.12 -1.15 14.89
N ASP A 70 -2.17 -2.15 15.77
CA ASP A 70 -2.89 -3.41 15.53
C ASP A 70 -4.43 -3.23 15.54
N GLU A 71 -4.90 -2.06 16.00
CA GLU A 71 -6.31 -1.65 16.01
C GLU A 71 -6.62 -0.56 14.97
N MET A 72 -5.63 -0.17 14.16
CA MET A 72 -5.78 0.84 13.12
C MET A 72 -5.43 0.26 11.75
N LEU A 73 -6.19 0.63 10.72
CA LEU A 73 -6.00 0.11 9.37
C LEU A 73 -6.35 1.16 8.32
N VAL A 74 -5.58 1.20 7.24
CA VAL A 74 -5.93 1.97 6.04
C VAL A 74 -6.19 1.00 4.90
N LYS A 75 -7.41 0.98 4.40
CA LYS A 75 -7.78 0.25 3.19
C LYS A 75 -7.74 1.22 2.02
N ALA A 76 -6.90 0.93 1.03
CA ALA A 76 -6.92 1.60 -0.27
C ALA A 76 -7.35 0.61 -1.34
N GLN A 77 -8.41 0.93 -2.07
CA GLN A 77 -8.92 0.08 -3.15
C GLN A 77 -9.12 0.93 -4.41
N SER A 78 -8.62 0.46 -5.56
CA SER A 78 -8.99 1.06 -6.84
C SER A 78 -10.42 0.65 -7.18
N VAL A 79 -11.35 1.61 -7.16
CA VAL A 79 -12.77 1.37 -7.43
C VAL A 79 -13.21 2.29 -8.56
N LYS A 80 -14.07 1.78 -9.45
CA LYS A 80 -14.72 2.61 -10.47
C LYS A 80 -15.74 3.50 -9.78
N ILE A 81 -15.63 4.81 -9.99
CA ILE A 81 -16.51 5.79 -9.35
C ILE A 81 -17.79 5.90 -10.18
N GLU A 82 -18.91 5.56 -9.55
CA GLU A 82 -20.23 5.60 -10.16
C GLU A 82 -21.13 6.55 -9.36
N VAL A 83 -21.96 7.32 -10.07
CA VAL A 83 -22.93 8.24 -9.49
C VAL A 83 -24.31 7.80 -9.97
N SER A 84 -25.23 7.59 -9.03
CA SER A 84 -26.61 7.21 -9.37
C SER A 84 -27.38 8.41 -9.93
N ALA A 85 -28.36 8.14 -10.80
CA ALA A 85 -29.27 9.17 -11.31
C ALA A 85 -29.99 9.92 -10.18
N SER A 86 -30.42 9.19 -9.13
CA SER A 86 -31.05 9.80 -7.95
C SER A 86 -30.17 10.81 -7.22
N THR A 87 -28.85 10.56 -7.16
CA THR A 87 -27.90 11.52 -6.56
C THR A 87 -27.79 12.76 -7.44
N ALA A 88 -27.75 12.59 -8.76
CA ALA A 88 -27.72 13.71 -9.71
C ALA A 88 -28.98 14.59 -9.61
N ASP A 89 -30.17 13.98 -9.57
CA ASP A 89 -31.45 14.70 -9.43
C ASP A 89 -31.52 15.49 -8.11
N SER A 90 -31.04 14.88 -7.02
CA SER A 90 -30.99 15.53 -5.70
C SER A 90 -30.08 16.76 -5.71
N VAL A 91 -28.89 16.66 -6.30
CA VAL A 91 -27.95 17.78 -6.41
C VAL A 91 -28.50 18.88 -7.32
N LEU A 92 -29.17 18.52 -8.42
CA LEU A 92 -29.83 19.48 -9.31
C LEU A 92 -30.89 20.28 -8.55
N GLN A 93 -31.77 19.60 -7.82
CA GLN A 93 -32.82 20.24 -7.03
C GLN A 93 -32.23 21.17 -5.95
N GLN A 94 -31.20 20.72 -5.23
CA GLN A 94 -30.50 21.54 -4.24
C GLN A 94 -29.85 22.78 -4.87
N THR A 95 -29.23 22.61 -6.03
CA THR A 95 -28.55 23.70 -6.72
C THR A 95 -29.53 24.78 -7.13
N ILE A 96 -30.67 24.41 -7.75
CA ILE A 96 -31.72 25.38 -8.14
C ILE A 96 -32.29 26.09 -6.91
N SER A 97 -32.49 25.38 -5.80
CA SER A 97 -33.04 25.96 -4.56
C SER A 97 -32.08 26.92 -3.85
N THR A 98 -30.77 26.77 -4.02
CA THR A 98 -29.76 27.55 -3.28
C THR A 98 -29.08 28.62 -4.12
N LEU A 99 -29.24 28.58 -5.45
CA LEU A 99 -28.64 29.55 -6.36
C LEU A 99 -29.23 30.94 -6.13
N LYS A 100 -28.43 31.85 -5.54
CA LYS A 100 -28.80 33.26 -5.48
C LYS A 100 -28.56 33.91 -6.84
N ARG A 101 -29.57 34.59 -7.35
CA ARG A 101 -29.41 35.49 -8.50
C ARG A 101 -28.43 36.60 -8.08
N ARG A 102 -27.32 36.73 -8.81
CA ARG A 102 -26.40 37.87 -8.67
C ARG A 102 -27.09 39.15 -9.13
#